data_AF-A0A7L0Q9C2-F1
#
_entry.id   AF-A0A7L0Q9C2-F1
#
_cell.length_a   1.000
_cell.length_b   1.000
_cell.length_c   1.000
_cell.angle_alpha   90.00
_cell.angle_beta   90.00
_cell.angle_gamma   90.00
#
_symmetry.space_group_name_H-M   'P 1'
#
loop_
_entity.id
_entity.type
_entity.pdbx_description
1 polymer ?
#
loop_
_entity_poly.entity_id
_entity_poly.type
_entity_poly.pdbx_seq_one_letter_code
_entity_poly.pdbx_strand_id
1 'polypeptide(L)'
;RYNSAKKDNDFIYHEAVPALDTLQSVKGAPLVKALPVNPTDPAVTGPDIFAKLVPMAAHEASSLYSEEKAKLLRDVMAKIEAKNEVLDQFMDSMQLDPETVDNLDMYNHIPPVLMEKCAALSVRPDTVRNLVQSMQGLAPRVFPAVPGSGPAPDPAPPPDDKQVLQNLKRILAKVQEMRDQRMSLEQQLREMIQKDDITTSLVTTDRSEMKKLFEEQLKKYDQLKVYLEQNLAAQENVLKALTDANVKYAAVRKALAEVEHKWNTTVQTLVASYEAYEDLMKKSQEGKDFYTDLEGKAAKLLERARAACQASEAHRQQLLESPEGPGAPPEPPAAPPASSSSSLELLASLTPEAFSLDASLKGKQRMNKQNFLQAQPGEGLRAPRPSDDPLSMLDPLWTLNKA
;
A
#
# COMPACT_ATOMS: atom_id res chain seq x y z
N ARG A 1 -21.67 20.15 -121.69
CA ARG A 1 -21.62 21.61 -121.40
C ARG A 1 -20.53 22.33 -122.19
N TYR A 2 -19.31 21.78 -122.31
CA TYR A 2 -18.23 22.35 -123.13
C TYR A 2 -18.63 22.67 -124.58
N ASN A 3 -19.19 21.70 -125.32
CA ASN A 3 -19.54 21.91 -126.74
C ASN A 3 -20.57 23.03 -126.98
N SER A 4 -21.48 23.26 -126.02
CA SER A 4 -22.44 24.37 -126.10
C SER A 4 -21.73 25.70 -125.86
N ALA A 5 -20.94 25.79 -124.79
CA ALA A 5 -20.18 27.00 -124.46
C ALA A 5 -19.20 27.40 -125.57
N LYS A 6 -18.56 26.41 -126.23
CA LYS A 6 -17.69 26.67 -127.38
C LYS A 6 -18.47 27.22 -128.57
N LYS A 7 -19.60 26.62 -128.91
CA LYS A 7 -20.45 27.10 -130.02
C LYS A 7 -20.93 28.53 -129.77
N ASP A 8 -21.41 28.83 -128.57
CA ASP A 8 -21.88 30.18 -128.26
C ASP A 8 -20.72 31.18 -128.28
N ASN A 9 -19.52 30.78 -127.84
CA ASN A 9 -18.33 31.62 -127.91
C ASN A 9 -17.85 31.84 -129.37
N ASP A 10 -17.90 30.83 -130.24
CA ASP A 10 -17.44 30.92 -131.64
C ASP A 10 -18.39 31.76 -132.53
N PHE A 11 -19.67 31.86 -132.19
CA PHE A 11 -20.67 32.57 -133.02
C PHE A 11 -21.17 33.89 -132.42
N ILE A 12 -21.18 34.03 -131.08
CA ILE A 12 -21.79 35.18 -130.40
C ILE A 12 -20.71 36.01 -129.69
N TYR A 13 -19.97 35.40 -128.77
CA TYR A 13 -19.18 36.17 -127.80
C TYR A 13 -17.74 36.47 -128.23
N HIS A 14 -17.12 35.59 -129.02
CA HIS A 14 -15.73 35.67 -129.51
C HIS A 14 -14.70 36.01 -128.43
N GLU A 15 -14.93 35.53 -127.20
CA GLU A 15 -14.06 35.82 -126.08
C GLU A 15 -12.81 34.92 -126.13
N ALA A 16 -11.64 35.51 -125.89
CA ALA A 16 -10.38 34.78 -125.90
C ALA A 16 -10.34 33.78 -124.73
N VAL A 17 -10.15 32.49 -125.03
CA VAL A 17 -10.06 31.46 -123.99
C VAL A 17 -8.75 31.66 -123.20
N PRO A 18 -8.82 31.97 -121.89
CA PRO A 18 -7.62 32.21 -121.10
C PRO A 18 -6.76 30.95 -120.98
N ALA A 19 -5.44 31.14 -120.89
CA ALA A 19 -4.51 30.03 -120.59
C ALA A 19 -4.81 29.45 -119.21
N LEU A 20 -4.55 28.16 -119.00
CA LEU A 20 -4.94 27.46 -117.78
C LEU A 20 -4.29 28.06 -116.52
N ASP A 21 -3.09 28.59 -116.70
CA ASP A 21 -2.20 29.22 -115.74
C ASP A 21 -2.58 30.68 -115.40
N THR A 22 -3.47 31.30 -116.20
CA THR A 22 -4.06 32.61 -115.88
C THR A 22 -5.40 32.51 -115.17
N LEU A 23 -5.96 31.30 -115.04
CA LEU A 23 -7.19 31.06 -114.27
C LEU A 23 -6.91 31.10 -112.77
N GLN A 24 -7.80 31.72 -112.00
CA GLN A 24 -7.74 31.71 -110.54
C GLN A 24 -7.86 30.28 -110.00
N SER A 25 -6.99 29.88 -109.08
CA SER A 25 -7.00 28.53 -108.52
C SER A 25 -8.27 28.29 -107.69
N VAL A 26 -8.92 27.15 -107.92
CA VAL A 26 -10.13 26.77 -107.17
C VAL A 26 -9.71 26.27 -105.79
N LYS A 27 -10.04 27.03 -104.74
CA LYS A 27 -9.74 26.66 -103.36
C LYS A 27 -10.69 25.54 -102.89
N GLY A 28 -10.14 24.35 -102.64
CA GLY A 28 -10.90 23.25 -102.06
C GLY A 28 -11.38 23.56 -100.64
N ALA A 29 -12.60 23.13 -100.30
CA ALA A 29 -13.11 23.18 -98.93
C ALA A 29 -12.65 21.93 -98.16
N PRO A 30 -12.07 22.03 -96.96
CA PRO A 30 -11.72 20.87 -96.15
C PRO A 30 -12.99 20.32 -95.49
N LEU A 31 -13.48 19.17 -95.99
CA LEU A 31 -14.68 18.50 -95.44
C LEU A 31 -14.37 17.59 -94.24
N VAL A 32 -13.09 17.39 -93.91
CA VAL A 32 -12.68 16.46 -92.85
C VAL A 32 -11.74 17.18 -91.89
N LYS A 33 -12.00 17.03 -90.59
CA LYS A 33 -11.07 17.43 -89.52
C LYS A 33 -10.44 16.17 -88.97
N ALA A 34 -9.13 16.23 -88.71
CA ALA A 34 -8.44 15.16 -88.00
C ALA A 34 -9.08 15.01 -86.61
N LEU A 35 -9.47 13.79 -86.26
CA LEU A 35 -9.97 13.49 -84.92
C LEU A 35 -8.77 13.46 -83.95
N PRO A 36 -8.88 14.08 -82.77
CA PRO A 36 -7.86 13.96 -81.74
C PRO A 36 -7.73 12.50 -81.31
N VAL A 37 -6.51 11.99 -81.24
CA VAL A 37 -6.25 10.66 -80.68
C VAL A 37 -6.50 10.74 -79.18
N ASN A 38 -7.52 10.02 -78.70
CA ASN A 38 -7.76 9.83 -77.28
C ASN A 38 -7.32 8.41 -76.87
N PRO A 39 -6.17 8.25 -76.18
CA PRO A 39 -5.67 6.95 -75.77
C PRO A 39 -6.49 6.27 -74.66
N THR A 40 -7.46 6.97 -74.06
CA THR A 40 -8.33 6.44 -72.99
C THR A 40 -9.79 6.29 -73.43
N ASP A 41 -10.04 6.16 -74.74
CA ASP A 41 -11.39 5.98 -75.27
C ASP A 41 -12.05 4.69 -74.75
N PRO A 42 -13.11 4.78 -73.91
CA PRO A 42 -13.78 3.62 -73.32
C PRO A 42 -14.42 2.69 -74.36
N ALA A 43 -14.73 3.20 -75.55
CA ALA A 43 -15.30 2.40 -76.64
C ALA A 43 -14.29 1.41 -77.22
N VAL A 44 -12.98 1.67 -77.05
CA VAL A 44 -11.89 0.83 -77.57
C VAL A 44 -11.22 0.05 -76.44
N THR A 45 -10.94 0.70 -75.30
CA THR A 45 -10.19 0.08 -74.18
C THR A 45 -11.08 -0.67 -73.20
N GLY A 46 -12.40 -0.44 -73.23
CA GLY A 46 -13.32 -0.99 -72.24
C GLY A 46 -13.21 -0.28 -70.87
N PRO A 47 -13.89 -0.81 -69.84
CA PRO A 47 -13.88 -0.23 -68.50
C PRO A 47 -12.50 -0.27 -67.85
N ASP A 48 -12.13 0.79 -67.13
CA ASP A 48 -10.83 0.90 -66.46
C ASP A 48 -10.68 -0.15 -65.35
N ILE A 49 -9.74 -1.07 -65.56
CA ILE A 49 -9.42 -2.15 -64.61
C ILE A 49 -8.62 -1.67 -63.40
N PHE A 50 -8.05 -0.46 -63.45
CA PHE A 50 -7.27 0.15 -62.37
C PHE A 50 -8.03 1.26 -61.64
N ALA A 51 -9.34 1.40 -61.84
CA ALA A 51 -10.16 2.44 -61.21
C ALA A 51 -10.11 2.44 -59.67
N LYS A 52 -9.69 1.33 -59.04
CA LYS A 52 -9.49 1.20 -57.58
C LYS A 52 -8.07 1.50 -57.11
N LEU A 53 -7.12 1.67 -58.04
CA LEU A 53 -5.72 1.89 -57.72
C LEU A 53 -5.49 3.37 -57.40
N VAL A 54 -4.99 3.65 -56.20
CA VAL A 54 -4.63 5.01 -55.79
C VAL A 54 -3.27 5.39 -56.42
N PRO A 55 -3.14 6.56 -57.07
CA PRO A 55 -1.88 6.99 -57.67
C PRO A 55 -0.73 7.06 -56.66
N MET A 56 0.48 6.70 -57.10
CA MET A 56 1.67 6.74 -56.23
C MET A 56 1.92 8.14 -55.62
N ALA A 57 1.66 9.20 -56.38
CA ALA A 57 1.78 10.56 -55.90
C ALA A 57 0.86 10.86 -54.70
N ALA A 58 -0.36 10.27 -54.66
CA ALA A 58 -1.27 10.40 -53.53
C ALA A 58 -0.78 9.59 -52.31
N HIS A 59 -0.18 8.42 -52.53
CA HIS A 59 0.46 7.65 -51.45
C HIS A 59 1.67 8.36 -50.84
N GLU A 60 2.54 8.95 -51.66
CA GLU A 60 3.67 9.76 -51.20
C GLU A 60 3.19 10.97 -50.39
N ALA A 61 2.20 11.70 -50.91
CA ALA A 61 1.61 12.84 -50.20
C ALA A 61 0.92 12.41 -48.89
N SER A 62 0.23 11.27 -48.87
CA SER A 62 -0.36 10.72 -47.65
C SER A 62 0.70 10.36 -46.61
N SER A 63 1.86 9.87 -47.06
CA SER A 63 2.99 9.56 -46.18
C SER A 63 3.58 10.82 -45.56
N LEU A 64 3.75 11.89 -46.36
CA LEU A 64 4.20 13.20 -45.86
C LEU A 64 3.21 13.80 -44.85
N TYR A 65 1.91 13.74 -45.14
CA TYR A 65 0.88 14.24 -44.22
C TYR A 65 0.86 13.44 -42.90
N SER A 66 1.07 12.13 -42.98
CA SER A 66 1.16 11.26 -41.80
C SER A 66 2.36 11.63 -40.92
N GLU A 67 3.48 12.01 -41.53
CA GLU A 67 4.66 12.52 -40.79
C GLU A 67 4.39 13.86 -40.12
N GLU A 68 3.68 14.80 -40.77
CA GLU A 68 3.28 16.07 -40.14
C GLU A 68 2.35 15.85 -38.93
N LYS A 69 1.39 14.91 -39.04
CA LYS A 69 0.55 14.50 -37.90
C LYS A 69 1.37 13.87 -36.78
N ALA A 70 2.33 12.99 -37.12
CA ALA A 70 3.19 12.32 -36.15
C ALA A 70 4.11 13.33 -35.44
N LYS A 71 4.66 14.29 -36.17
CA LYS A 71 5.44 15.40 -35.63
C LYS A 71 4.62 16.24 -34.65
N LEU A 72 3.42 16.65 -35.06
CA LEU A 72 2.46 17.36 -34.20
C LEU A 72 2.18 16.61 -32.90
N LEU A 73 1.91 15.30 -33.00
CA LEU A 73 1.66 14.47 -31.82
C LEU A 73 2.89 14.38 -30.92
N ARG A 74 4.08 14.12 -31.48
CA ARG A 74 5.34 14.05 -30.71
C ARG A 74 5.61 15.36 -29.96
N ASP A 75 5.44 16.51 -30.62
CA ASP A 75 5.66 17.83 -30.00
C ASP A 75 4.71 18.06 -28.81
N VAL A 76 3.44 17.69 -28.96
CA VAL A 76 2.45 17.79 -27.88
C VAL A 76 2.76 16.81 -26.75
N MET A 77 3.09 15.56 -27.06
CA MET A 77 3.44 14.55 -26.08
C MET A 77 4.67 14.92 -25.25
N ALA A 78 5.72 15.43 -25.90
CA ALA A 78 6.91 15.89 -25.18
C ALA A 78 6.60 17.00 -24.19
N LYS A 79 5.71 17.95 -24.54
CA LYS A 79 5.25 19.00 -23.63
C LYS A 79 4.44 18.43 -22.45
N ILE A 80 3.57 17.45 -22.70
CA ILE A 80 2.77 16.77 -21.67
C ILE A 80 3.69 16.04 -20.70
N GLU A 81 4.60 15.21 -21.20
CA GLU A 81 5.54 14.43 -20.41
C GLU A 81 6.40 15.33 -19.53
N ALA A 82 6.98 16.39 -20.09
CA ALA A 82 7.78 17.35 -19.32
C ALA A 82 6.97 18.03 -18.20
N LYS A 83 5.72 18.42 -18.47
CA LYS A 83 4.85 19.03 -17.44
C LYS A 83 4.37 18.01 -16.41
N ASN A 84 4.08 16.76 -16.81
CA ASN A 84 3.73 15.68 -15.89
C ASN A 84 4.89 15.34 -14.95
N GLU A 85 6.10 15.22 -15.48
CA GLU A 85 7.29 14.93 -14.68
C GLU A 85 7.50 15.99 -13.59
N VAL A 86 7.41 17.28 -13.93
CA VAL A 86 7.49 18.36 -12.93
C VAL A 86 6.35 18.26 -11.92
N LEU A 87 5.13 17.93 -12.35
CA LEU A 87 4.00 17.81 -11.45
C LEU A 87 4.19 16.64 -10.47
N ASP A 88 4.61 15.48 -10.96
CA ASP A 88 4.84 14.28 -10.15
C ASP A 88 5.96 14.51 -9.13
N GLN A 89 7.09 15.10 -9.54
CA GLN A 89 8.18 15.49 -8.62
C GLN A 89 7.70 16.40 -7.48
N PHE A 90 6.82 17.37 -7.79
CA PHE A 90 6.22 18.24 -6.78
C PHE A 90 5.30 17.48 -5.82
N MET A 91 4.44 16.61 -6.35
CA MET A 91 3.50 15.82 -5.53
C MET A 91 4.25 14.87 -4.60
N ASP A 92 5.27 14.17 -5.11
CA ASP A 92 6.10 13.25 -4.34
C ASP A 92 6.87 13.97 -3.22
N SER A 93 7.43 15.14 -3.53
CA SER A 93 8.18 15.95 -2.55
C SER A 93 7.31 16.44 -1.39
N MET A 94 6.04 16.79 -1.67
CA MET A 94 5.14 17.31 -0.63
C MET A 94 4.53 16.22 0.25
N GLN A 95 4.61 14.94 -0.16
CA GLN A 95 4.04 13.78 0.53
C GLN A 95 2.59 14.03 0.96
N LEU A 96 1.82 14.60 0.03
CA LEU A 96 0.40 14.90 0.21
C LEU A 96 -0.39 13.70 -0.30
N ASP A 97 -0.72 12.76 0.58
CA ASP A 97 -1.63 11.69 0.25
C ASP A 97 -3.08 12.16 0.49
N PRO A 98 -3.91 12.32 -0.56
CA PRO A 98 -5.29 12.77 -0.45
C PRO A 98 -6.14 11.92 0.51
N GLU A 99 -5.83 10.63 0.65
CA GLU A 99 -6.58 9.71 1.52
C GLU A 99 -6.27 9.95 3.01
N THR A 100 -5.04 10.36 3.33
CA THR A 100 -4.61 10.61 4.72
C THR A 100 -5.03 11.98 5.24
N VAL A 101 -5.18 12.98 4.36
CA VAL A 101 -5.58 14.35 4.75
C VAL A 101 -7.04 14.40 5.21
N ASP A 102 -7.86 13.38 4.92
CA ASP A 102 -9.29 13.32 5.27
C ASP A 102 -9.63 12.48 6.50
N ASN A 103 -8.72 11.62 6.96
CA ASN A 103 -9.10 10.56 7.90
C ASN A 103 -9.13 11.00 9.38
N LEU A 104 -9.63 12.20 9.67
CA LEU A 104 -9.74 12.70 11.04
C LEU A 104 -10.85 11.97 11.82
N ASP A 105 -11.87 11.47 11.12
CA ASP A 105 -12.97 10.70 11.72
C ASP A 105 -12.52 9.37 12.32
N MET A 106 -11.40 8.81 11.85
CA MET A 106 -10.78 7.63 12.45
C MET A 106 -10.52 7.79 13.96
N TYR A 107 -10.14 8.99 14.40
CA TYR A 107 -9.82 9.25 15.80
C TYR A 107 -11.06 9.34 16.70
N ASN A 108 -12.26 9.47 16.12
CA ASN A 108 -13.53 9.47 16.84
C ASN A 108 -14.07 8.05 17.10
N HIS A 109 -13.41 7.02 16.55
CA HIS A 109 -13.83 5.64 16.66
C HIS A 109 -12.86 4.81 17.50
N ILE A 110 -13.41 3.91 18.32
CA ILE A 110 -12.62 2.96 19.10
C ILE A 110 -12.09 1.87 18.15
N PRO A 111 -10.76 1.63 18.11
CA PRO A 111 -10.18 0.56 17.30
C PRO A 111 -10.82 -0.80 17.56
N PRO A 112 -11.08 -1.62 16.52
CA PRO A 112 -11.67 -2.95 16.67
C PRO A 112 -10.93 -3.83 17.69
N VAL A 113 -9.59 -3.75 17.72
CA VAL A 113 -8.75 -4.48 18.69
C VAL A 113 -9.06 -4.13 20.15
N LEU A 114 -9.34 -2.84 20.44
CA LEU A 114 -9.73 -2.43 21.79
C LEU A 114 -11.17 -2.83 22.07
N MET A 115 -12.05 -2.76 21.08
CA MET A 115 -13.44 -3.19 21.22
C MET A 115 -13.55 -4.68 21.58
N GLU A 116 -12.77 -5.53 20.92
CA GLU A 116 -12.69 -6.96 21.22
C GLU A 116 -12.20 -7.22 22.66
N LYS A 117 -11.13 -6.55 23.08
CA LYS A 117 -10.58 -6.65 24.45
C LYS A 117 -11.59 -6.15 25.50
N CYS A 118 -12.29 -5.05 25.23
CA CYS A 118 -13.36 -4.53 26.10
C CYS A 118 -14.54 -5.51 26.21
N ALA A 119 -14.94 -6.14 25.10
CA ALA A 119 -15.96 -7.16 25.11
C ALA A 119 -15.54 -8.38 25.95
N ALA A 120 -14.29 -8.84 25.79
CA ALA A 120 -13.74 -9.95 26.58
C ALA A 120 -13.72 -9.67 28.10
N LEU A 121 -13.36 -8.44 28.50
CA LEU A 121 -13.45 -8.02 29.91
C LEU A 121 -14.91 -7.96 30.40
N SER A 122 -15.84 -7.52 29.56
CA SER A 122 -17.27 -7.38 29.91
C SER A 122 -17.97 -8.73 30.11
N VAL A 123 -17.56 -9.77 29.39
CA VAL A 123 -18.09 -11.14 29.56
C VAL A 123 -17.72 -11.74 30.93
N ARG A 124 -16.68 -11.23 31.58
CA ARG A 124 -16.22 -11.69 32.88
C ARG A 124 -16.59 -10.66 33.97
N PRO A 125 -17.76 -10.78 34.63
CA PRO A 125 -18.17 -9.85 35.67
C PRO A 125 -17.13 -9.81 36.81
N ASP A 126 -16.91 -8.61 37.35
CA ASP A 126 -15.99 -8.36 38.47
C ASP A 126 -14.52 -8.72 38.20
N THR A 127 -14.06 -8.79 36.94
CA THR A 127 -12.67 -9.17 36.58
C THR A 127 -11.57 -8.44 37.33
N VAL A 128 -11.68 -7.12 37.46
CA VAL A 128 -10.70 -6.32 38.22
C VAL A 128 -10.81 -6.61 39.72
N ARG A 129 -12.04 -6.77 40.25
CA ARG A 129 -12.28 -7.13 41.65
C ARG A 129 -11.77 -8.55 41.95
N ASN A 130 -11.95 -9.50 41.05
CA ASN A 130 -11.48 -10.89 41.16
C ASN A 130 -9.96 -10.97 41.11
N LEU A 131 -9.31 -10.18 40.26
CA LEU A 131 -7.85 -10.05 40.25
C LEU A 131 -7.35 -9.47 41.57
N VAL A 132 -7.94 -8.37 42.03
CA VAL A 132 -7.60 -7.74 43.32
C VAL A 132 -7.82 -8.70 44.48
N GLN A 133 -8.91 -9.47 44.47
CA GLN A 133 -9.23 -10.45 45.51
C GLN A 133 -8.30 -11.66 45.47
N SER A 134 -7.94 -12.15 44.28
CA SER A 134 -6.94 -13.23 44.10
C SER A 134 -5.55 -12.79 44.56
N MET A 135 -5.19 -11.53 44.31
CA MET A 135 -3.94 -10.93 44.79
C MET A 135 -3.95 -10.65 46.30
N GLN A 136 -5.08 -10.22 46.87
CA GLN A 136 -5.24 -9.99 48.32
C GLN A 136 -5.24 -11.28 49.14
N GLY A 137 -5.71 -12.40 48.57
CA GLY A 137 -5.65 -13.73 49.19
C GLY A 137 -4.23 -14.28 49.36
N LEU A 138 -3.24 -13.71 48.66
CA LEU A 138 -1.84 -14.15 48.70
C LEU A 138 -1.00 -13.43 49.78
N ALA A 139 -1.44 -12.28 50.32
CA ALA A 139 -0.99 -11.64 51.56
C ALA A 139 -1.73 -10.30 51.83
N PRO A 140 -2.06 -9.94 53.09
CA PRO A 140 -2.75 -8.70 53.40
C PRO A 140 -1.76 -7.55 53.63
N ARG A 141 -1.51 -6.71 52.62
CA ARG A 141 -1.34 -5.23 52.69
C ARG A 141 -0.55 -4.69 51.50
N VAL A 142 -0.89 -3.44 51.16
CA VAL A 142 -0.26 -2.50 50.21
C VAL A 142 -0.75 -2.64 48.78
N PHE A 143 -1.78 -1.86 48.40
CA PHE A 143 -1.78 -1.02 47.18
C PHE A 143 -2.85 0.07 47.32
N PRO A 144 -2.53 1.37 47.11
CA PRO A 144 -3.53 2.43 47.04
C PRO A 144 -4.24 2.42 45.68
N ALA A 145 -5.46 2.98 45.67
CA ALA A 145 -6.37 3.00 44.54
C ALA A 145 -5.79 3.70 43.28
N VAL A 146 -6.10 3.12 42.11
CA VAL A 146 -5.86 3.73 40.80
C VAL A 146 -6.88 4.85 40.57
N PRO A 147 -6.48 6.08 40.22
CA PRO A 147 -7.42 7.14 39.91
C PRO A 147 -8.07 6.90 38.54
N GLY A 148 -9.36 7.23 38.46
CA GLY A 148 -10.21 6.98 37.29
C GLY A 148 -9.71 7.60 36.00
N SER A 149 -10.00 6.91 34.89
CA SER A 149 -9.80 7.38 33.53
C SER A 149 -10.48 8.74 33.34
N GLY A 150 -9.65 9.76 33.08
CA GLY A 150 -10.12 11.04 32.55
C GLY A 150 -10.59 10.86 31.09
N PRO A 151 -11.40 11.81 30.58
CA PRO A 151 -11.88 11.75 29.21
C PRO A 151 -10.72 11.86 28.22
N ALA A 152 -10.84 11.14 27.09
CA ALA A 152 -9.91 11.18 25.99
C ALA A 152 -9.75 12.63 25.46
N PRO A 153 -8.55 13.02 25.00
CA PRO A 153 -8.34 14.34 24.41
C PRO A 153 -9.19 14.46 23.14
N ASP A 154 -10.09 15.45 23.10
CA ASP A 154 -10.85 15.79 21.90
C ASP A 154 -9.89 16.24 20.79
N PRO A 155 -9.83 15.55 19.64
CA PRO A 155 -8.98 15.91 18.52
C PRO A 155 -9.69 16.93 17.61
N ALA A 156 -10.32 17.96 18.19
CA ALA A 156 -10.97 19.00 17.39
C ALA A 156 -9.90 20.05 17.00
N PRO A 157 -9.44 20.09 15.74
CA PRO A 157 -8.55 21.15 15.31
C PRO A 157 -9.24 22.51 15.46
N PRO A 158 -8.50 23.57 15.83
CA PRO A 158 -8.97 24.94 15.81
C PRO A 158 -9.76 25.29 14.53
N PRO A 159 -10.75 26.19 14.59
CA PRO A 159 -11.56 26.57 13.41
C PRO A 159 -10.73 27.00 12.20
N ASP A 160 -9.61 27.68 12.44
CA ASP A 160 -8.67 28.15 11.42
C ASP A 160 -7.96 26.98 10.71
N ASP A 161 -7.64 25.91 11.44
CA ASP A 161 -6.96 24.72 10.91
C ASP A 161 -7.86 23.89 9.99
N LYS A 162 -9.17 23.82 10.30
CA LYS A 162 -10.16 23.19 9.42
C LYS A 162 -10.25 23.89 8.07
N GLN A 163 -10.18 25.22 8.07
CA GLN A 163 -10.25 26.00 6.84
C GLN A 163 -8.99 25.82 5.98
N VAL A 164 -7.80 25.74 6.60
CA VAL A 164 -6.55 25.42 5.91
C VAL A 164 -6.62 24.05 5.23
N LEU A 165 -7.13 23.05 5.95
CA LEU A 165 -7.27 21.67 5.45
C LEU A 165 -8.27 21.58 4.29
N GLN A 166 -9.43 22.24 4.39
CA GLN A 166 -10.39 22.33 3.29
C GLN A 166 -9.82 23.02 2.05
N ASN A 167 -9.05 24.10 2.25
CA ASN A 167 -8.42 24.81 1.14
C ASN A 167 -7.38 23.94 0.42
N LEU A 168 -6.55 23.20 1.18
CA LEU A 168 -5.57 22.27 0.62
C LEU A 168 -6.28 21.17 -0.21
N LYS A 169 -7.33 20.55 0.35
CA LYS A 169 -8.13 19.54 -0.35
C LYS A 169 -8.71 20.05 -1.66
N ARG A 170 -9.28 21.26 -1.65
CA ARG A 170 -9.83 21.90 -2.85
C ARG A 170 -8.76 22.07 -3.95
N ILE A 171 -7.53 22.41 -3.57
CA ILE A 171 -6.44 22.58 -4.54
C ILE A 171 -5.94 21.22 -5.04
N LEU A 172 -5.82 20.20 -4.18
CA LEU A 172 -5.51 18.83 -4.59
C LEU A 172 -6.55 18.28 -5.57
N ALA A 173 -7.84 18.52 -5.32
CA ALA A 173 -8.91 18.16 -6.26
C ALA A 173 -8.74 18.83 -7.63
N LYS A 174 -8.34 20.11 -7.66
CA LYS A 174 -8.03 20.81 -8.92
C LYS A 174 -6.80 20.25 -9.64
N VAL A 175 -5.79 19.78 -8.91
CA VAL A 175 -4.64 19.09 -9.51
C VAL A 175 -5.11 17.81 -10.19
N GLN A 176 -5.95 17.01 -9.52
CA GLN A 176 -6.49 15.79 -10.10
C GLN A 176 -7.36 16.07 -11.32
N GLU A 177 -8.27 17.05 -11.23
CA GLU A 177 -9.10 17.49 -12.35
C GLU A 177 -8.24 17.92 -13.56
N MET A 178 -7.17 18.68 -13.31
CA MET A 178 -6.23 19.08 -14.37
C MET A 178 -5.55 17.88 -15.02
N ARG A 179 -5.15 16.85 -14.26
CA ARG A 179 -4.56 15.60 -14.78
C ARG A 179 -5.58 14.85 -15.64
N ASP A 180 -6.80 14.68 -15.16
CA ASP A 180 -7.86 13.97 -15.86
C ASP A 180 -8.25 14.66 -17.17
N GLN A 181 -8.37 16.00 -17.14
CA GLN A 181 -8.60 16.80 -18.33
C GLN A 181 -7.46 16.65 -19.35
N ARG A 182 -6.19 16.63 -18.90
CA ARG A 182 -5.03 16.45 -19.77
C ARG A 182 -5.05 15.09 -20.45
N MET A 183 -5.30 14.02 -19.70
CA MET A 183 -5.43 12.66 -20.24
C MET A 183 -6.55 12.58 -21.28
N SER A 184 -7.71 13.16 -20.98
CA SER A 184 -8.85 13.20 -21.92
C SER A 184 -8.53 13.97 -23.20
N LEU A 185 -7.89 15.15 -23.10
CA LEU A 185 -7.52 15.97 -24.26
C LEU A 185 -6.47 15.28 -25.14
N GLU A 186 -5.46 14.66 -24.52
CA GLU A 186 -4.47 13.85 -25.21
C GLU A 186 -5.12 12.70 -25.99
N GLN A 187 -6.01 11.96 -25.33
CA GLN A 187 -6.72 10.84 -25.94
C GLN A 187 -7.56 11.29 -27.14
N GLN A 188 -8.30 12.39 -27.00
CA GLN A 188 -9.06 12.97 -28.10
C GLN A 188 -8.16 13.36 -29.29
N LEU A 189 -6.97 13.93 -29.04
CA LEU A 189 -6.02 14.27 -30.09
C LEU A 189 -5.50 13.02 -30.81
N ARG A 190 -5.13 11.96 -30.06
CA ARG A 190 -4.69 10.68 -30.63
C ARG A 190 -5.75 10.06 -31.53
N GLU A 191 -7.00 10.02 -31.05
CA GLU A 191 -8.11 9.47 -31.81
C GLU A 191 -8.41 10.29 -33.07
N MET A 192 -8.37 11.62 -32.98
CA MET A 192 -8.60 12.48 -34.14
C MET A 192 -7.51 12.27 -35.19
N ILE A 193 -6.24 12.16 -34.79
CA ILE A 193 -5.12 11.88 -35.70
C ILE A 193 -5.23 10.50 -36.35
N GLN A 194 -5.65 9.48 -35.58
CA GLN A 194 -5.79 8.11 -36.05
C GLN A 194 -6.91 7.98 -37.08
N LYS A 195 -8.05 8.65 -36.87
CA LYS A 195 -9.22 8.61 -37.76
C LYS A 195 -9.08 9.52 -38.98
N ASP A 196 -8.03 10.33 -39.03
CA ASP A 196 -7.84 11.33 -40.08
C ASP A 196 -7.15 10.76 -41.33
N ASP A 197 -7.97 10.37 -42.31
CA ASP A 197 -7.52 9.95 -43.63
C ASP A 197 -7.93 10.99 -44.69
N ILE A 198 -6.93 11.57 -45.36
CA ILE A 198 -7.13 12.59 -46.42
C ILE A 198 -6.90 12.04 -47.83
N THR A 199 -6.77 10.72 -48.00
CA THR A 199 -6.43 10.08 -49.30
C THR A 199 -7.36 10.53 -50.42
N THR A 200 -8.67 10.62 -50.15
CA THR A 200 -9.67 11.08 -51.13
C THR A 200 -9.39 12.50 -51.63
N SER A 201 -9.05 13.42 -50.73
CA SER A 201 -8.68 14.79 -51.10
C SER A 201 -7.40 14.80 -51.93
N LEU A 202 -6.41 13.99 -51.54
CA LEU A 202 -5.11 13.92 -52.21
C LEU A 202 -5.16 13.43 -53.65
N VAL A 203 -6.07 12.52 -53.99
CA VAL A 203 -6.22 12.03 -55.37
C VAL A 203 -6.73 13.14 -56.30
N THR A 204 -7.46 14.12 -55.77
CA THR A 204 -8.07 15.21 -56.54
C THR A 204 -7.28 16.51 -56.54
N THR A 205 -6.23 16.63 -55.71
CA THR A 205 -5.48 17.88 -55.51
C THR A 205 -4.20 17.91 -56.33
N ASP A 206 -3.94 19.03 -56.98
CA ASP A 206 -2.70 19.27 -57.71
C ASP A 206 -1.48 19.32 -56.78
N ARG A 207 -0.33 18.85 -57.28
CA ARG A 207 0.92 18.77 -56.51
C ARG A 207 1.38 20.13 -55.95
N SER A 208 1.08 21.23 -56.65
CA SER A 208 1.41 22.59 -56.20
C SER A 208 0.60 23.05 -54.99
N GLU A 209 -0.57 22.46 -54.75
CA GLU A 209 -1.51 22.87 -53.71
C GLU A 209 -1.43 21.98 -52.46
N MET A 210 -0.73 20.85 -52.53
CA MET A 210 -0.61 19.87 -51.43
C MET A 210 -0.15 20.49 -50.11
N LYS A 211 0.78 21.44 -50.12
CA LYS A 211 1.22 22.13 -48.90
C LYS A 211 0.08 22.92 -48.24
N LYS A 212 -0.69 23.67 -49.03
CA LYS A 212 -1.82 24.44 -48.53
C LYS A 212 -2.91 23.51 -48.01
N LEU A 213 -3.17 22.41 -48.71
CA LEU A 213 -4.10 21.37 -48.25
C LEU A 213 -3.67 20.82 -46.89
N PHE A 214 -2.38 20.51 -46.69
CA PHE A 214 -1.89 20.02 -45.39
C PHE A 214 -2.10 21.06 -44.29
N GLU A 215 -1.73 22.31 -44.53
CA GLU A 215 -1.92 23.40 -43.57
C GLU A 215 -3.39 23.58 -43.19
N GLU A 216 -4.30 23.54 -44.16
CA GLU A 216 -5.74 23.63 -43.92
C GLU A 216 -6.28 22.41 -43.16
N GLN A 217 -5.83 21.22 -43.53
CA GLN A 217 -6.25 19.99 -42.85
C GLN A 217 -5.72 19.91 -41.42
N LEU A 218 -4.54 20.45 -41.13
CA LEU A 218 -3.99 20.47 -39.77
C LEU A 218 -4.75 21.42 -38.82
N LYS A 219 -5.48 22.42 -39.34
CA LYS A 219 -6.25 23.36 -38.50
C LYS A 219 -7.32 22.71 -37.64
N LYS A 220 -7.82 21.52 -38.03
CA LYS A 220 -8.80 20.79 -37.20
C LYS A 220 -8.26 20.38 -35.83
N TYR A 221 -6.92 20.31 -35.68
CA TYR A 221 -6.26 20.00 -34.40
C TYR A 221 -6.04 21.24 -33.53
N ASP A 222 -6.16 22.46 -34.08
CA ASP A 222 -5.75 23.69 -33.37
C ASP A 222 -6.59 23.95 -32.12
N GLN A 223 -7.89 23.65 -32.17
CA GLN A 223 -8.75 23.83 -30.99
C GLN A 223 -8.32 22.94 -29.82
N LEU A 224 -8.01 21.67 -30.08
CA LEU A 224 -7.51 20.75 -29.06
C LEU A 224 -6.13 21.20 -28.55
N LYS A 225 -5.24 21.65 -29.44
CA LYS A 225 -3.95 22.21 -29.04
C LYS A 225 -4.10 23.39 -28.10
N VAL A 226 -4.99 24.33 -28.39
CA VAL A 226 -5.23 25.50 -27.53
C VAL A 226 -5.71 25.07 -26.15
N TYR A 227 -6.67 24.14 -26.07
CA TYR A 227 -7.13 23.63 -24.77
C TYR A 227 -6.03 22.92 -23.98
N LEU A 228 -5.18 22.17 -24.68
CA LEU A 228 -4.08 21.44 -24.08
C LEU A 228 -3.00 22.41 -23.59
N GLU A 229 -2.63 23.41 -24.39
CA GLU A 229 -1.68 24.48 -23.98
C GLU A 229 -2.21 25.29 -22.79
N GLN A 230 -3.51 25.59 -22.75
CA GLN A 230 -4.14 26.24 -21.59
C GLN A 230 -4.05 25.37 -20.34
N ASN A 231 -4.31 24.07 -20.44
CA ASN A 231 -4.16 23.12 -19.32
C ASN A 231 -2.69 23.06 -18.83
N LEU A 232 -1.72 23.01 -19.75
CA LEU A 232 -0.28 22.99 -19.41
C LEU A 232 0.18 24.31 -18.76
N ALA A 233 -0.33 25.45 -19.22
CA ALA A 233 -0.03 26.77 -18.65
C ALA A 233 -0.68 26.96 -17.28
N ALA A 234 -1.89 26.44 -17.07
CA ALA A 234 -2.59 26.51 -15.79
C ALA A 234 -1.82 25.80 -14.65
N GLN A 235 -1.04 24.76 -14.97
CA GLN A 235 -0.25 24.00 -13.99
C GLN A 235 0.66 24.88 -13.13
N GLU A 236 1.28 25.92 -13.69
CA GLU A 236 2.19 26.79 -12.91
C GLU A 236 1.44 27.54 -11.80
N ASN A 237 0.24 28.02 -12.11
CA ASN A 237 -0.59 28.72 -11.13
C ASN A 237 -1.17 27.77 -10.09
N VAL A 238 -1.54 26.55 -10.51
CA VAL A 238 -2.03 25.51 -9.60
C VAL A 238 -0.92 25.07 -8.64
N LEU A 239 0.29 24.83 -9.13
CA LEU A 239 1.44 24.46 -8.30
C LEU A 239 1.84 25.56 -7.31
N LYS A 240 1.82 26.82 -7.73
CA LYS A 240 2.03 27.96 -6.81
C LYS A 240 0.99 27.98 -5.69
N ALA A 241 -0.29 27.88 -6.03
CA ALA A 241 -1.37 27.82 -5.05
C ALA A 241 -1.26 26.61 -4.11
N LEU A 242 -0.85 25.45 -4.63
CA LEU A 242 -0.63 24.24 -3.84
C LEU A 242 0.54 24.42 -2.87
N THR A 243 1.64 25.02 -3.32
CA THR A 243 2.82 25.28 -2.48
C THR A 243 2.46 26.23 -1.34
N ASP A 244 1.76 27.32 -1.62
CA ASP A 244 1.30 28.28 -0.61
C ASP A 244 0.34 27.63 0.41
N ALA A 245 -0.57 26.78 -0.07
CA ALA A 245 -1.47 26.02 0.80
C ALA A 245 -0.72 24.99 1.65
N ASN A 246 0.29 24.33 1.08
CA ASN A 246 1.11 23.35 1.78
C ASN A 246 1.95 23.99 2.91
N VAL A 247 2.50 25.19 2.68
CA VAL A 247 3.20 25.96 3.72
C VAL A 247 2.29 26.26 4.91
N LYS A 248 1.04 26.68 4.65
CA LYS A 248 0.05 26.91 5.73
C LYS A 248 -0.35 25.62 6.42
N TYR A 249 -0.45 24.52 5.67
CA TYR A 249 -0.76 23.20 6.20
C TYR A 249 0.35 22.61 7.07
N ALA A 250 1.61 23.04 6.95
CA ALA A 250 2.73 22.46 7.70
C ALA A 250 2.51 22.44 9.22
N ALA A 251 1.95 23.52 9.79
CA ALA A 251 1.62 23.58 11.23
C ALA A 251 0.52 22.57 11.61
N VAL A 252 -0.55 22.51 10.81
CA VAL A 252 -1.65 21.55 10.99
C VAL A 252 -1.15 20.12 10.87
N ARG A 253 -0.32 19.83 9.86
CA ARG A 253 0.30 18.51 9.63
C ARG A 253 1.10 18.07 10.84
N LYS A 254 1.92 18.95 11.42
CA LYS A 254 2.68 18.66 12.64
C LYS A 254 1.76 18.36 13.82
N ALA A 255 0.73 19.18 14.04
CA ALA A 255 -0.24 18.97 15.12
C ALA A 255 -0.98 17.64 14.97
N LEU A 256 -1.41 17.29 13.75
CA LEU A 256 -2.06 16.01 13.44
C LEU A 256 -1.12 14.82 13.69
N ALA A 257 0.15 14.90 13.28
CA ALA A 257 1.13 13.85 13.55
C ALA A 257 1.36 13.64 15.06
N GLU A 258 1.36 14.71 15.86
CA GLU A 258 1.44 14.61 17.31
C GLU A 258 0.18 13.96 17.92
N VAL A 259 -1.01 14.29 17.42
CA VAL A 259 -2.28 13.65 17.82
C VAL A 259 -2.26 12.16 17.47
N GLU A 260 -1.87 11.81 16.24
CA GLU A 260 -1.76 10.44 15.78
C GLU A 260 -0.78 9.63 16.64
N HIS A 261 0.41 10.19 16.92
CA HIS A 261 1.40 9.54 17.75
C HIS A 261 0.89 9.29 19.18
N LYS A 262 0.23 10.28 19.78
CA LYS A 262 -0.39 10.15 21.12
C LYS A 262 -1.51 9.12 21.12
N TRP A 263 -2.37 9.14 20.10
CA TRP A 263 -3.47 8.18 19.95
C TRP A 263 -2.93 6.75 19.83
N ASN A 264 -1.96 6.51 18.94
CA ASN A 264 -1.31 5.21 18.76
C ASN A 264 -0.64 4.72 20.05
N THR A 265 0.09 5.61 20.74
CA THR A 265 0.74 5.28 22.03
C THR A 265 -0.29 4.90 23.09
N THR A 266 -1.41 5.63 23.16
CA THR A 266 -2.50 5.35 24.12
C THR A 266 -3.16 4.01 23.82
N VAL A 267 -3.49 3.75 22.55
CA VAL A 267 -4.06 2.47 22.10
C VAL A 267 -3.11 1.31 22.43
N GLN A 268 -1.82 1.42 22.12
CA GLN A 268 -0.83 0.40 22.45
C GLN A 268 -0.70 0.18 23.97
N THR A 269 -0.72 1.25 24.76
CA THR A 269 -0.67 1.15 26.23
C THR A 269 -1.88 0.42 26.79
N LEU A 270 -3.07 0.67 26.25
CA LEU A 270 -4.30 -0.05 26.64
C LEU A 270 -4.25 -1.53 26.23
N VAL A 271 -3.77 -1.83 25.02
CA VAL A 271 -3.56 -3.20 24.53
C VAL A 271 -2.60 -3.95 25.46
N ALA A 272 -1.46 -3.35 25.80
CA ALA A 272 -0.46 -3.91 26.69
C ALA A 272 -0.99 -4.09 28.12
N SER A 273 -1.83 -3.17 28.61
CA SER A 273 -2.47 -3.29 29.93
C SER A 273 -3.40 -4.50 30.00
N TYR A 274 -4.16 -4.77 28.93
CA TYR A 274 -4.99 -5.98 28.84
C TYR A 274 -4.14 -7.27 28.81
N GLU A 275 -3.04 -7.27 28.07
CA GLU A 275 -2.13 -8.43 28.02
C GLU A 275 -1.48 -8.70 29.37
N ALA A 276 -1.03 -7.65 30.07
CA ALA A 276 -0.52 -7.75 31.43
C ALA A 276 -1.60 -8.28 32.40
N TYR A 277 -2.87 -7.90 32.21
CA TYR A 277 -3.98 -8.43 32.99
C TYR A 277 -4.16 -9.95 32.80
N GLU A 278 -4.16 -10.45 31.55
CA GLU A 278 -4.26 -11.89 31.27
C GLU A 278 -3.09 -12.67 31.89
N ASP A 279 -1.87 -12.14 31.75
CA ASP A 279 -0.67 -12.72 32.35
C ASP A 279 -0.74 -12.76 33.88
N LEU A 280 -1.22 -11.68 34.52
CA LEU A 280 -1.38 -11.60 35.96
C LEU A 280 -2.43 -12.58 36.47
N MET A 281 -3.57 -12.70 35.78
CA MET A 281 -4.60 -13.68 36.13
C MET A 281 -4.06 -15.11 36.08
N LYS A 282 -3.34 -15.46 35.01
CA LYS A 282 -2.72 -16.78 34.87
C LYS A 282 -1.71 -17.05 35.98
N LYS A 283 -0.76 -16.14 36.21
CA LYS A 283 0.28 -16.30 37.25
C LYS A 283 -0.29 -16.29 38.67
N SER A 284 -1.33 -15.51 38.93
CA SER A 284 -2.03 -15.50 40.23
C SER A 284 -2.70 -16.85 40.49
N GLN A 285 -3.33 -17.44 39.48
CA GLN A 285 -3.94 -18.77 39.60
C GLN A 285 -2.88 -19.85 39.83
N GLU A 286 -1.79 -19.86 39.05
CA GLU A 286 -0.65 -20.78 39.27
C GLU A 286 -0.07 -20.63 40.69
N GLY A 287 0.05 -19.39 41.18
CA GLY A 287 0.50 -19.10 42.54
C GLY A 287 -0.46 -19.63 43.61
N LYS A 288 -1.77 -19.45 43.41
CA LYS A 288 -2.80 -19.98 44.30
C LYS A 288 -2.73 -21.50 44.39
N ASP A 289 -2.65 -22.17 43.24
CA ASP A 289 -2.57 -23.63 43.18
C ASP A 289 -1.31 -24.15 43.88
N PHE A 290 -0.18 -23.46 43.71
CA PHE A 290 1.07 -23.76 44.43
C PHE A 290 0.91 -23.62 45.95
N TYR A 291 0.34 -22.50 46.44
CA TYR A 291 0.19 -22.29 47.88
C TYR A 291 -0.85 -23.22 48.51
N THR A 292 -1.91 -23.60 47.79
CA THR A 292 -2.86 -24.61 48.25
C THR A 292 -2.20 -25.99 48.39
N ASP A 293 -1.35 -26.39 47.45
CA ASP A 293 -0.58 -27.64 47.57
C ASP A 293 0.41 -27.58 48.74
N LEU A 294 1.11 -26.46 48.92
CA LEU A 294 2.03 -26.24 50.03
C LEU A 294 1.31 -26.27 51.39
N GLU A 295 0.15 -25.63 51.49
CA GLU A 295 -0.70 -25.65 52.68
C GLU A 295 -1.12 -27.09 53.02
N GLY A 296 -1.57 -27.87 52.04
CA GLY A 296 -1.92 -29.27 52.23
C GLY A 296 -0.74 -30.13 52.71
N LYS A 297 0.45 -29.89 52.17
CA LYS A 297 1.69 -30.56 52.63
C LYS A 297 2.07 -30.14 54.05
N ALA A 298 1.99 -28.86 54.38
CA ALA A 298 2.28 -28.34 55.72
C ALA A 298 1.28 -28.86 56.76
N ALA A 299 -0.01 -28.95 56.43
CA ALA A 299 -1.04 -29.51 57.28
C ALA A 299 -0.76 -30.99 57.60
N LYS A 300 -0.41 -31.81 56.60
CA LYS A 300 -0.01 -33.21 56.81
C LYS A 300 1.25 -33.34 57.68
N LEU A 301 2.23 -32.47 57.50
CA LEU A 301 3.43 -32.44 58.33
C LEU A 301 3.08 -32.10 59.79
N LEU A 302 2.19 -31.11 60.00
CA LEU A 302 1.70 -30.73 61.32
C LEU A 302 0.95 -31.88 62.01
N GLU A 303 0.09 -32.60 61.30
CA GLU A 303 -0.60 -33.78 61.83
C GLU A 303 0.39 -34.89 62.24
N ARG A 304 1.38 -35.18 61.40
CA ARG A 304 2.44 -36.16 61.73
C ARG A 304 3.25 -35.74 62.95
N ALA A 305 3.64 -34.48 63.04
CA ALA A 305 4.37 -33.95 64.19
C ALA A 305 3.54 -34.07 65.48
N ARG A 306 2.24 -33.73 65.43
CA ARG A 306 1.32 -33.90 66.56
C ARG A 306 1.19 -35.37 66.99
N ALA A 307 1.01 -36.28 66.03
CA ALA A 307 0.92 -37.71 66.30
C ALA A 307 2.21 -38.26 66.93
N ALA A 308 3.39 -37.84 66.44
CA ALA A 308 4.68 -38.23 67.01
C ALA A 308 4.86 -37.70 68.45
N CYS A 309 4.47 -36.46 68.74
CA CYS A 309 4.49 -35.90 70.09
C CYS A 309 3.57 -36.70 71.04
N GLN A 310 2.34 -36.99 70.61
CA GLN A 310 1.38 -37.78 71.40
C GLN A 310 1.87 -39.21 71.65
N ALA A 311 2.44 -39.87 70.64
CA ALA A 311 3.01 -41.21 70.79
C ALA A 311 4.20 -41.23 71.77
N SER A 312 5.07 -40.21 71.71
CA SER A 312 6.19 -40.05 72.65
C SER A 312 5.69 -39.82 74.09
N GLU A 313 4.66 -39.00 74.28
CA GLU A 313 4.04 -38.78 75.58
C GLU A 313 3.38 -40.04 76.14
N ALA A 314 2.65 -40.79 75.30
CA ALA A 314 2.02 -42.05 75.69
C ALA A 314 3.07 -43.12 76.07
N HIS A 315 4.14 -43.25 75.29
CA HIS A 315 5.25 -44.16 75.62
C HIS A 315 5.91 -43.78 76.95
N ARG A 316 6.09 -42.48 77.22
CA ARG A 316 6.61 -42.00 78.51
C ARG A 316 5.68 -42.33 79.68
N GLN A 317 4.36 -42.20 79.50
CA GLN A 317 3.37 -42.58 80.52
C GLN A 317 3.37 -44.09 80.79
N GLN A 318 3.44 -44.91 79.73
CA GLN A 318 3.48 -46.37 79.87
C GLN A 318 4.75 -46.86 80.59
N LEU A 319 5.88 -46.19 80.42
CA LEU A 319 7.11 -46.45 81.18
C LEU A 319 6.95 -46.14 82.68
N LEU A 320 6.14 -45.13 83.03
CA LEU A 320 5.88 -44.72 84.42
C LEU A 320 4.85 -45.62 85.12
N GLU A 321 4.00 -46.32 84.36
CA GLU A 321 2.96 -47.23 84.88
C GLU A 321 3.40 -48.70 84.96
N SER A 322 4.59 -49.07 84.47
CA SER A 322 5.15 -50.41 84.72
C SER A 322 5.54 -50.58 86.19
N PRO A 323 5.07 -51.64 86.89
CA PRO A 323 5.33 -51.81 88.30
C PRO A 323 6.79 -52.22 88.55
N GLU A 324 7.48 -51.49 89.43
CA GLU A 324 8.69 -51.97 90.07
C GLU A 324 8.36 -53.18 90.97
N GLY A 325 9.04 -54.31 90.72
CA GLY A 325 9.20 -55.42 91.67
C GLY A 325 10.69 -55.76 91.81
N PRO A 326 11.21 -56.06 93.02
CA PRO A 326 12.58 -55.73 93.42
C PRO A 326 13.60 -56.86 93.19
N GLY A 327 14.86 -56.47 92.96
CA GLY A 327 16.04 -57.32 93.18
C GLY A 327 17.14 -57.20 92.13
N ALA A 328 18.27 -56.60 92.51
CA ALA A 328 19.58 -56.72 91.84
C ALA A 328 20.59 -57.26 92.89
N PRO A 329 21.83 -57.73 92.57
CA PRO A 329 22.53 -58.00 91.28
C PRO A 329 23.29 -59.38 91.33
N PRO A 330 24.27 -59.81 90.45
CA PRO A 330 25.45 -59.09 89.92
C PRO A 330 25.72 -59.16 88.39
N GLU A 331 26.73 -58.39 88.00
CA GLU A 331 27.28 -57.95 86.69
C GLU A 331 28.21 -59.02 86.00
N PRO A 332 28.95 -58.74 84.87
CA PRO A 332 28.72 -58.98 83.42
C PRO A 332 29.71 -60.07 82.82
N PRO A 333 30.06 -60.23 81.49
CA PRO A 333 29.72 -59.44 80.29
C PRO A 333 29.43 -60.14 78.93
N ALA A 334 28.87 -59.32 78.04
CA ALA A 334 29.16 -59.15 76.60
C ALA A 334 28.66 -60.16 75.55
N ALA A 335 27.55 -59.80 74.89
CA ALA A 335 27.32 -59.95 73.44
C ALA A 335 26.39 -58.80 72.94
N PRO A 336 26.44 -58.43 71.65
CA PRO A 336 26.18 -57.07 71.16
C PRO A 336 24.69 -56.70 71.06
N PRO A 337 24.35 -55.39 71.01
CA PRO A 337 22.96 -54.94 71.07
C PRO A 337 22.24 -55.14 69.74
N ALA A 338 21.06 -55.78 69.82
CA ALA A 338 20.04 -55.73 68.78
C ALA A 338 19.17 -54.46 68.94
N SER A 339 19.13 -53.69 67.85
CA SER A 339 17.99 -52.89 67.37
C SER A 339 17.27 -51.96 68.36
N SER A 340 17.82 -50.76 68.55
CA SER A 340 17.08 -49.54 68.91
C SER A 340 16.76 -48.71 67.64
N SER A 341 16.18 -49.32 66.59
CA SER A 341 16.06 -48.65 65.29
C SER A 341 14.92 -47.64 65.17
N SER A 342 13.90 -47.68 66.05
CA SER A 342 12.69 -46.89 65.84
C SER A 342 12.88 -45.37 66.01
N SER A 343 13.69 -44.94 66.98
CA SER A 343 13.90 -43.51 67.27
C SER A 343 14.88 -42.84 66.29
N LEU A 344 15.85 -43.60 65.77
CA LEU A 344 16.83 -43.09 64.81
C LEU A 344 16.26 -43.03 63.37
N GLU A 345 15.38 -43.94 62.98
CA GLU A 345 14.66 -43.85 61.68
C GLU A 345 13.72 -42.64 61.62
N LEU A 346 13.05 -42.30 62.74
CA LEU A 346 12.17 -41.14 62.83
C LEU A 346 12.93 -39.82 62.72
N LEU A 347 14.10 -39.71 63.36
CA LEU A 347 14.98 -38.54 63.22
C LEU A 347 15.63 -38.45 61.82
N ALA A 348 15.94 -39.59 61.19
CA ALA A 348 16.45 -39.63 59.83
C ALA A 348 15.40 -39.16 58.79
N SER A 349 14.11 -39.41 59.03
CA SER A 349 13.00 -38.93 58.18
C SER A 349 12.74 -37.42 58.25
N LEU A 350 13.34 -36.72 59.23
CA LEU A 350 13.25 -35.28 59.44
C LEU A 350 14.45 -34.51 58.88
N THR A 351 15.30 -35.17 58.09
CA THR A 351 16.45 -34.53 57.45
C THR A 351 16.03 -33.66 56.26
N PRO A 352 16.73 -32.54 55.97
CA PRO A 352 16.37 -31.63 54.88
C PRO A 352 16.38 -32.26 53.48
N GLU A 353 17.11 -33.38 53.31
CA GLU A 353 17.24 -34.12 52.05
C GLU A 353 15.96 -34.89 51.69
N ALA A 354 15.16 -35.29 52.67
CA ALA A 354 13.83 -35.91 52.47
C ALA A 354 12.75 -34.90 52.01
N PHE A 355 13.06 -33.60 52.05
CA PHE A 355 12.22 -32.50 51.60
C PHE A 355 12.71 -31.85 50.30
N SER A 356 13.58 -32.52 49.55
CA SER A 356 14.05 -32.01 48.26
C SER A 356 12.96 -32.17 47.19
N LEU A 357 12.48 -31.04 46.66
CA LEU A 357 11.72 -30.97 45.43
C LEU A 357 12.58 -31.53 44.29
N ASP A 358 11.96 -32.40 43.50
CA ASP A 358 12.41 -32.98 42.23
C ASP A 358 13.64 -32.31 41.60
N ALA A 359 14.69 -33.12 41.38
CA ALA A 359 15.94 -32.75 40.73
C ALA A 359 15.78 -32.58 39.20
N SER A 360 14.67 -32.01 38.74
CA SER A 360 14.38 -31.80 37.32
C SER A 360 14.27 -30.33 36.93
N LEU A 361 15.05 -29.42 37.54
CA LEU A 361 15.26 -28.05 37.01
C LEU A 361 16.65 -27.51 37.40
N LYS A 362 17.74 -28.10 36.87
CA LYS A 362 19.03 -27.41 36.86
C LYS A 362 18.94 -26.22 35.89
N GLY A 363 18.91 -24.99 36.43
CA GLY A 363 19.16 -23.79 35.63
C GLY A 363 18.46 -22.49 36.03
N LYS A 364 17.49 -22.49 36.96
CA LYS A 364 16.82 -21.24 37.37
C LYS A 364 17.14 -20.87 38.81
N GLN A 365 17.63 -19.63 38.96
CA GLN A 365 18.07 -19.05 40.22
C GLN A 365 16.90 -19.02 41.22
N ARG A 366 17.09 -19.65 42.39
CA ARG A 366 16.07 -19.76 43.43
C ARG A 366 15.95 -18.42 44.17
N MET A 367 14.83 -17.73 44.02
CA MET A 367 14.53 -16.52 44.78
C MET A 367 14.15 -16.87 46.22
N ASN A 368 14.88 -16.33 47.20
CA ASN A 368 14.59 -16.45 48.63
C ASN A 368 13.98 -15.13 49.14
N LYS A 369 13.32 -15.16 50.30
CA LYS A 369 12.72 -14.04 51.04
C LYS A 369 13.67 -12.85 51.20
N GLN A 370 14.99 -13.10 51.27
CA GLN A 370 16.03 -12.06 51.31
C GLN A 370 16.09 -11.21 50.01
N ASN A 371 15.81 -11.81 48.84
CA ASN A 371 15.80 -11.10 47.56
C ASN A 371 14.60 -10.16 47.42
N PHE A 372 13.52 -10.39 48.16
CA PHE A 372 12.31 -9.57 48.14
C PHE A 372 12.38 -8.32 49.02
N LEU A 373 13.26 -8.32 50.03
CA LEU A 373 13.36 -7.23 51.02
C LEU A 373 14.49 -6.24 50.71
N GLN A 374 15.27 -6.48 49.65
CA GLN A 374 16.34 -5.60 49.21
C GLN A 374 15.87 -4.79 48.00
N ALA A 375 15.66 -3.48 48.18
CA ALA A 375 15.46 -2.57 47.06
C ALA A 375 16.76 -2.47 46.27
N GLN A 376 16.87 -3.22 45.18
CA GLN A 376 17.94 -3.03 44.20
C GLN A 376 17.65 -1.75 43.41
N PRO A 377 18.62 -0.83 43.24
CA PRO A 377 18.47 0.26 42.30
C PRO A 377 18.38 -0.36 40.90
N GLY A 378 17.29 -0.06 40.18
CA GLY A 378 17.02 -0.66 38.88
C GLY A 378 18.09 -0.29 37.86
N GLU A 379 18.84 -1.28 37.38
CA GLU A 379 19.40 -1.23 36.04
C GLU A 379 18.37 -1.78 35.07
N GLY A 380 17.95 -0.93 34.13
CA GLY A 380 17.04 -1.29 33.05
C GLY A 380 17.62 -2.37 32.13
N LEU A 381 16.72 -2.93 31.31
CA LEU A 381 16.99 -3.93 30.28
C LEU A 381 18.27 -3.62 29.50
N ARG A 382 19.36 -4.31 29.83
CA ARG A 382 20.57 -4.31 29.01
C ARG A 382 20.33 -5.27 27.84
N ALA A 383 20.42 -4.75 26.63
CA ALA A 383 20.36 -5.53 25.39
C ALA A 383 21.35 -6.72 25.45
N PRO A 384 21.04 -7.85 24.80
CA PRO A 384 21.93 -9.01 24.79
C PRO A 384 23.26 -8.64 24.13
N ARG A 385 24.35 -9.20 24.66
CA ARG A 385 25.69 -9.07 24.06
C ARG A 385 25.75 -9.83 22.73
N PRO A 386 26.63 -9.44 21.78
CA PRO A 386 26.54 -9.84 20.38
C PRO A 386 26.95 -11.30 20.07
N SER A 387 27.19 -12.14 21.08
CA SER A 387 27.82 -13.45 20.89
C SER A 387 26.88 -14.66 21.04
N ASP A 388 25.61 -14.46 21.39
CA ASP A 388 24.66 -15.56 21.60
C ASP A 388 23.40 -15.40 20.72
N ASP A 389 23.59 -15.02 19.44
CA ASP A 389 22.53 -15.14 18.43
C ASP A 389 22.59 -16.54 17.77
N PRO A 390 21.60 -17.42 18.03
CA PRO A 390 21.57 -18.78 17.47
C PRO A 390 21.34 -18.83 15.96
N LEU A 391 21.16 -17.68 15.29
CA LEU A 391 21.00 -17.58 13.83
C LEU A 391 22.29 -17.15 13.10
N SER A 392 23.37 -16.84 13.83
CA SER A 392 24.66 -16.45 13.22
C SER A 392 25.45 -17.61 12.56
N MET A 393 25.00 -18.86 12.75
CA MET A 393 25.61 -20.07 12.19
C MET A 393 24.92 -20.59 10.91
N LEU A 394 23.94 -19.87 10.37
CA LEU A 394 23.33 -20.18 9.08
C LEU A 394 24.16 -19.56 7.95
N ASP A 395 24.83 -20.41 7.17
CA ASP A 395 25.67 -20.07 6.02
C ASP A 395 24.91 -19.19 4.99
N PRO A 396 25.44 -18.04 4.54
CA PRO A 396 24.76 -17.12 3.65
C PRO A 396 24.86 -17.59 2.19
N LEU A 397 24.14 -18.65 1.84
CA LEU A 397 23.98 -19.13 0.46
C LEU A 397 22.53 -19.04 0.00
N TRP A 398 21.92 -17.85 0.17
CA TRP A 398 20.60 -17.58 -0.44
C TRP A 398 20.46 -16.21 -1.10
N THR A 399 21.52 -15.43 -1.24
CA THR A 399 21.53 -14.29 -2.17
C THR A 399 22.28 -14.66 -3.42
N LEU A 400 21.54 -15.15 -4.44
CA LEU A 400 21.71 -14.90 -5.88
C LEU A 400 21.20 -16.10 -6.71
N ASN A 401 19.91 -16.08 -7.04
CA ASN A 401 19.51 -16.29 -8.44
C ASN A 401 18.07 -15.81 -8.68
N LYS A 402 17.94 -14.61 -9.23
CA LYS A 402 16.91 -14.29 -10.22
C LYS A 402 17.54 -13.38 -11.27
N ALA A 403 17.40 -13.83 -12.52
CA ALA A 403 17.03 -13.08 -13.73
C ALA A 403 17.62 -11.68 -13.92
#